data_AF-A0A7Y4VN36-F1
#
_entry.id   AF-A0A7Y4VN36-F1
#
_cell.length_a   1.000
_cell.length_b   1.000
_cell.length_c   1.000
_cell.angle_alpha   90.00
_cell.angle_beta   90.00
_cell.angle_gamma   90.00
#
_symmetry.space_group_name_H-M   'P 1'
#
loop_
_entity.id
_entity.type
_entity.pdbx_description
1 polymer ?
#
loop_
_entity_poly.entity_id
_entity_poly.type
_entity_poly.pdbx_seq_one_letter_code
_entity_poly.pdbx_strand_id
1 'polypeptide(L)'
;MASLLIRNLPDAIHVRLKQRAARHRRSLSREALVILEASLKDAGKRPSLQSIDRRRVRGLKPLTGAILRRALSQVKIALIACVRSMRQNPGRYCP
;
A
#
# COMPACT_ATOMS: atom_id res chain seq x y z
N MET A 1 3.73 10.12 -34.54
CA MET A 1 3.95 10.31 -33.09
C MET A 1 2.67 10.84 -32.49
N ALA A 2 2.20 10.28 -31.39
CA ALA A 2 1.00 10.77 -30.70
C ALA A 2 1.38 11.87 -29.70
N SER A 3 0.59 12.94 -29.65
CA SER A 3 0.69 14.00 -28.65
C SER A 3 -0.48 13.89 -27.69
N LEU A 4 -0.24 14.06 -26.39
CA LEU A 4 -1.24 13.96 -25.34
C LEU A 4 -1.35 15.30 -24.60
N LEU A 5 -2.56 15.86 -24.57
CA LEU A 5 -2.88 17.11 -23.87
C LEU A 5 -3.77 16.80 -22.66
N ILE A 6 -3.31 17.20 -21.48
CA ILE A 6 -4.05 17.03 -20.22
C ILE A 6 -4.75 18.36 -19.92
N ARG A 7 -6.08 18.39 -20.02
CA ARG A 7 -6.88 19.56 -19.64
C ARG A 7 -7.16 19.55 -18.14
N ASN A 8 -7.25 20.75 -17.56
CA ASN A 8 -7.69 20.98 -16.18
C ASN A 8 -6.88 20.19 -15.14
N LEU A 9 -5.54 20.19 -15.27
CA LEU A 9 -4.67 19.56 -14.28
C LEU A 9 -4.71 20.39 -12.98
N PRO A 10 -5.07 19.80 -11.83
CA PRO A 10 -5.08 20.54 -10.57
C PRO A 10 -3.69 21.09 -10.23
N ASP A 11 -3.62 22.32 -9.73
CA ASP A 11 -2.35 23.02 -9.45
C ASP A 11 -1.45 22.23 -8.50
N ALA A 12 -2.05 21.60 -7.48
CA ALA A 12 -1.32 20.77 -6.52
C ALA A 12 -0.58 19.61 -7.21
N ILE A 13 -1.17 19.02 -8.26
CA ILE A 13 -0.55 17.95 -9.03
C ILE A 13 0.53 18.51 -9.94
N HIS A 14 0.28 19.65 -10.60
CA HIS A 14 1.27 20.31 -11.45
C HIS A 14 2.54 20.68 -10.67
N VAL A 15 2.40 21.22 -9.46
CA VAL A 15 3.53 21.56 -8.57
C VAL A 15 4.32 20.32 -8.18
N ARG A 16 3.63 19.25 -7.74
CA ARG A 16 4.30 17.98 -7.38
C ARG A 16 5.04 17.37 -8.57
N LEU A 17 4.46 17.46 -9.77
CA LEU A 17 5.08 16.96 -10.99
C LEU A 17 6.34 17.76 -11.34
N LYS A 18 6.31 19.09 -11.21
CA LYS A 18 7.45 19.97 -11.43
C LYS A 18 8.60 19.68 -10.45
N GLN A 19 8.30 19.51 -9.16
CA GLN A 19 9.28 19.15 -8.13
C GLN A 19 9.94 17.79 -8.44
N ARG A 20 9.14 16.81 -8.83
CA ARG A 20 9.63 15.47 -9.19
C ARG A 20 10.52 15.50 -10.44
N ALA A 21 10.12 16.26 -11.46
CA ALA A 21 10.90 16.43 -12.68
C ALA A 21 12.27 17.10 -12.40
N ALA A 22 12.30 18.13 -11.56
CA ALA A 22 13.53 18.79 -11.12
C ALA A 22 14.46 17.82 -10.38
N ARG A 23 13.91 17.01 -9.45
CA ARG A 23 14.67 15.98 -8.72
C ARG A 23 15.30 14.95 -9.67
N HIS A 24 14.62 14.57 -10.74
CA HIS A 24 15.13 13.62 -11.72
C HIS A 24 15.94 14.26 -12.85
N ARG A 25 16.14 15.58 -12.84
CA ARG A 25 16.82 16.37 -13.89
C ARG A 25 16.24 16.11 -15.29
N ARG A 26 14.91 16.09 -15.39
CA ARG A 26 14.16 15.82 -16.63
C ARG A 26 13.18 16.95 -16.92
N SER A 27 12.78 17.08 -18.18
CA SER A 27 11.64 17.93 -18.54
C SER A 27 10.34 17.36 -17.96
N LEU A 28 9.36 18.23 -17.75
CA LEU A 28 8.05 17.86 -17.19
C LEU A 28 7.35 16.82 -18.08
N SER A 29 7.39 17.01 -19.41
CA SER A 29 6.83 16.05 -20.37
C SER A 29 7.51 14.68 -20.30
N ARG A 30 8.84 14.64 -20.12
CA ARG A 30 9.58 13.38 -19.98
C ARG A 30 9.24 12.68 -18.68
N GLU A 31 9.07 13.42 -17.59
CA GLU A 31 8.64 12.85 -16.30
C GLU A 31 7.21 12.30 -16.38
N ALA A 32 6.28 13.02 -17.01
CA ALA A 32 4.92 12.54 -17.24
C ALA A 32 4.91 11.24 -18.05
N LEU A 33 5.72 11.17 -19.12
CA LEU A 33 5.86 9.98 -19.94
C LEU A 33 6.43 8.80 -19.14
N VAL A 34 7.44 9.02 -18.30
CA VAL A 34 8.02 7.97 -17.42
C VAL A 34 7.00 7.44 -16.42
N ILE A 35 6.17 8.32 -15.84
CA ILE A 35 5.10 7.92 -14.91
C ILE A 35 4.05 7.07 -15.63
N LEU A 36 3.66 7.48 -16.85
CA LEU A 36 2.74 6.71 -17.69
C LEU A 36 3.31 5.34 -18.06
N GLU A 37 4.57 5.28 -18.51
CA GLU A 37 5.23 4.01 -18.82
C GLU A 37 5.30 3.07 -17.62
N ALA A 38 5.63 3.59 -16.43
CA ALA A 38 5.67 2.79 -15.21
C ALA A 38 4.29 2.25 -14.84
N SER A 39 3.26 3.10 -14.89
CA SER A 39 1.89 2.70 -14.57
C SER A 39 1.36 1.63 -15.52
N LEU A 40 1.70 1.74 -16.81
CA LEU A 40 1.31 0.75 -17.82
C LEU A 40 2.07 -0.57 -17.69
N LYS A 41 3.34 -0.55 -17.28
CA LYS A 41 4.12 -1.77 -16.99
C LYS A 41 3.56 -2.54 -15.79
N ASP A 42 3.06 -1.83 -14.78
CA ASP A 42 2.54 -2.45 -13.57
C ASP A 42 1.07 -2.91 -13.73
N ALA A 43 0.28 -2.24 -14.56
CA ALA A 43 -1.14 -2.54 -14.80
C ALA A 43 -1.42 -3.95 -15.34
N GLY A 44 -0.42 -4.65 -15.89
CA GLY A 44 -0.55 -6.02 -16.42
C GLY A 44 0.20 -7.09 -15.62
N LYS A 45 0.96 -6.72 -14.59
CA LYS A 45 1.85 -7.67 -13.92
C LYS A 45 1.05 -8.52 -12.91
N ARG A 46 0.47 -9.62 -13.39
CA ARG A 46 0.02 -10.68 -12.49
C ARG A 46 1.19 -11.07 -11.58
N PRO A 47 0.99 -11.15 -10.26
CA PRO A 47 2.07 -11.55 -9.36
C PRO A 47 2.58 -12.92 -9.80
N SER A 48 3.91 -13.08 -9.87
CA SER A 48 4.49 -14.37 -10.22
C SER A 48 4.09 -15.42 -9.17
N LEU A 49 4.00 -16.68 -9.57
CA LEU A 49 3.71 -17.79 -8.64
C LEU A 49 4.65 -17.77 -7.43
N GLN A 50 5.95 -17.51 -7.66
CA GLN A 50 6.94 -17.34 -6.60
C GLN A 50 6.60 -16.20 -5.63
N SER A 51 6.12 -15.06 -6.14
CA SER A 51 5.75 -13.92 -5.29
C SER A 51 4.50 -14.18 -4.46
N ILE A 52 3.55 -14.97 -4.99
CA ILE A 52 2.36 -15.42 -4.27
C ILE A 52 2.79 -16.38 -3.15
N ASP A 53 3.65 -17.35 -3.46
CA ASP A 53 4.07 -18.37 -2.50
C ASP A 53 4.88 -17.80 -1.34
N ARG A 54 5.72 -16.77 -1.57
CA ARG A 54 6.41 -16.04 -0.49
C ARG A 54 5.45 -15.37 0.49
N ARG A 55 4.30 -14.89 0.03
CA ARG A 55 3.28 -14.24 0.87
C ARG A 55 2.30 -15.23 1.48
N ARG A 56 2.33 -16.49 1.06
CA ARG A 56 1.35 -17.49 1.46
C ARG A 56 1.64 -17.93 2.89
N VAL A 57 0.74 -17.57 3.81
CA VAL A 57 0.78 -18.08 5.19
C VAL A 57 0.49 -19.58 5.16
N ARG A 58 1.46 -20.40 5.58
CA ARG A 58 1.27 -21.84 5.75
C ARG A 58 0.73 -22.11 7.15
N GLY A 59 -0.58 -21.91 7.32
CA GLY A 59 -1.28 -22.23 8.56
C GLY A 59 -1.46 -23.74 8.76
N LEU A 60 -1.81 -24.13 9.98
CA LEU A 60 -2.23 -25.49 10.32
C LEU A 60 -3.44 -25.90 9.45
N LYS A 61 -3.39 -27.13 8.92
CA LYS A 61 -4.48 -27.74 8.18
C LYS A 61 -4.99 -28.98 8.94
N PRO A 62 -6.31 -29.19 9.06
CA PRO A 62 -7.39 -28.40 8.47
C PRO A 62 -7.62 -27.07 9.20
N LEU A 63 -7.89 -26.01 8.44
CA LEU A 63 -8.33 -24.73 8.99
C LEU A 63 -9.81 -24.85 9.38
N THR A 64 -10.07 -25.28 10.62
CA THR A 64 -11.45 -25.44 11.12
C THR A 64 -12.01 -24.13 11.67
N GLY A 65 -13.34 -23.99 11.67
CA GLY A 65 -14.01 -22.83 12.26
C GLY A 65 -13.69 -22.61 13.74
N ALA A 66 -13.39 -23.67 14.49
CA ALA A 66 -12.96 -23.57 15.89
C ALA A 66 -11.60 -22.86 16.04
N ILE A 67 -10.65 -23.17 15.15
CA ILE A 67 -9.33 -22.52 15.12
C ILE A 67 -9.47 -21.03 14.78
N LEU A 68 -10.31 -20.69 13.79
CA LEU A 68 -10.58 -19.30 13.42
C LEU A 68 -11.24 -18.52 14.55
N ARG A 69 -12.27 -19.07 15.19
CA ARG A 69 -12.95 -18.42 16.32
C ARG A 69 -12.01 -18.17 17.49
N ARG A 70 -11.11 -19.12 17.80
CA ARG A 70 -10.09 -18.97 18.84
C ARG A 70 -9.08 -17.87 18.51
N ALA A 71 -8.61 -17.77 17.27
CA ALA A 71 -7.67 -16.72 16.87
C ALA A 71 -8.32 -15.33 16.94
N LEU A 72 -9.57 -15.21 16.46
CA LEU A 72 -10.31 -13.95 16.50
C LEU A 72 -10.65 -13.52 17.93
N SER A 73 -10.96 -14.46 18.84
CA SER A 73 -11.20 -14.13 20.24
C SER A 73 -9.93 -13.62 20.93
N GLN A 74 -8.76 -14.20 20.63
CA GLN A 74 -7.47 -13.72 21.14
C GLN A 74 -7.17 -12.29 20.68
N VAL A 75 -7.38 -11.97 19.40
CA VAL A 75 -7.20 -10.60 18.88
C VAL A 75 -8.15 -9.63 19.56
N LYS A 76 -9.42 -10.00 19.75
CA LYS A 76 -10.42 -9.17 20.42
C LYS A 76 -10.04 -8.90 21.88
N ILE A 77 -9.58 -9.92 22.60
CA ILE A 77 -9.11 -9.79 23.99
C ILE A 77 -7.89 -8.87 24.07
N ALA A 78 -6.90 -9.06 23.18
CA ALA A 78 -5.70 -8.23 23.13
C ALA A 78 -6.03 -6.76 22.83
N LEU A 79 -6.97 -6.52 21.91
CA LEU A 79 -7.41 -5.16 21.57
C LEU A 79 -8.12 -4.49 22.75
N ILE A 80 -9.01 -5.20 23.44
CA ILE A 80 -9.68 -4.69 24.65
C ILE A 80 -8.67 -4.39 25.76
N ALA A 81 -7.71 -5.29 25.99
CA ALA A 81 -6.65 -5.10 26.97
C ALA A 81 -5.77 -3.88 26.63
N CYS A 82 -5.42 -3.71 25.36
CA CYS A 82 -4.64 -2.56 24.90
C CYS A 82 -5.41 -1.24 25.08
N VAL A 83 -6.69 -1.18 24.68
CA VAL A 83 -7.53 0.01 24.88
C VAL A 83 -7.67 0.36 26.36
N ARG A 84 -7.82 -0.65 27.23
CA ARG A 84 -7.86 -0.46 28.68
C ARG A 84 -6.53 0.06 29.23
N SER A 85 -5.42 -0.48 28.76
CA SER A 85 -4.06 -0.03 29.12
C SER A 85 -3.83 1.43 28.70
N MET A 86 -4.23 1.81 27.49
CA MET A 86 -4.12 3.20 27.00
C MET A 86 -4.94 4.18 27.83
N ARG A 87 -6.11 3.79 28.36
CA ARG A 87 -6.87 4.64 29.29
C ARG A 87 -6.19 4.81 30.66
N GLN A 88 -5.44 3.81 31.11
CA GLN A 88 -4.80 3.84 32.43
C GLN A 88 -3.41 4.49 32.41
N ASN A 89 -2.70 4.44 31.27
CA ASN A 89 -1.37 5.02 31.09
C ASN A 89 -1.27 5.79 29.76
N PRO A 90 -1.71 7.06 29.70
CA PRO A 90 -1.59 7.89 28.52
C PRO A 90 -0.11 8.23 28.26
N GLY A 91 0.55 7.46 27.40
CA GLY A 91 1.96 7.67 27.03
C GLY A 91 2.75 6.41 26.65
N ARG A 92 2.22 5.21 26.89
CA ARG A 92 2.80 3.95 26.41
C ARG A 92 1.94 3.36 25.29
N TYR A 93 2.51 3.23 24.09
CA TYR A 93 1.87 2.49 22.99
C TYR A 93 2.07 0.99 23.19
N CYS A 94 1.02 0.19 22.97
CA CYS A 94 1.13 -1.27 22.90
C CYS A 94 2.00 -1.68 21.69
N PRO A 95 2.78 -2.76 21.79
CA PRO A 95 3.50 -3.33 20.64
C PRO A 95 2.53 -3.86 19.57
#